data_AF-A0A951VN94-F1
#
_entry.id   AF-A0A951VN94-F1
#
_cell.length_a   1.000
_cell.length_b   1.000
_cell.length_c   1.000
_cell.angle_alpha   90.00
_cell.angle_beta   90.00
_cell.angle_gamma   90.00
#
_symmetry.space_group_name_H-M   'P 1'
#
loop_
_entity.id
_entity.type
_entity.pdbx_description
1 polymer ?
#
loop_
_entity_poly.entity_id
_entity_poly.type
_entity_poly.pdbx_seq_one_letter_code
_entity_poly.pdbx_strand_id
1 'polypeptide(L)'
;MAAPRFPNRLFQDGRRVLRRFGYRARPSEPDWARVWDRQLSARGRRIPRFTQLTAEQRAAAVEYMRRRMAADQNLNVCERLHYSLFAKGIDTDLVERYAAAREVYEECVEDFGRARERLDAMFPD
;
A
#
# COMPACT_ATOMS: atom_id res chain seq x y z
N MET A 1 26.01 21.86 0.23
CA MET A 1 24.62 21.61 -0.24
C MET A 1 23.95 20.62 0.70
N ALA A 2 22.90 21.03 1.40
CA ALA A 2 22.15 20.16 2.30
C ALA A 2 21.26 19.20 1.49
N ALA A 3 21.24 17.93 1.87
CA ALA A 3 20.38 16.93 1.23
C ALA A 3 18.89 17.29 1.42
N PRO A 4 18.04 17.14 0.39
CA PRO A 4 16.61 17.36 0.52
C PRO A 4 16.03 16.35 1.53
N ARG A 5 15.38 16.88 2.57
CA ARG A 5 14.73 16.08 3.61
C ARG A 5 13.40 15.56 3.08
N PHE A 6 13.26 14.24 3.03
CA PHE A 6 11.98 13.58 2.84
C PHE A 6 11.05 13.91 4.03
N PRO A 7 9.78 14.26 3.80
CA PRO A 7 8.83 14.51 4.89
C PRO A 7 8.39 13.24 5.63
N ASN A 8 8.91 12.06 5.27
CA ASN A 8 8.57 10.80 5.94
C ASN A 8 9.80 10.05 6.44
N ARG A 9 10.23 10.35 7.68
CA ARG A 9 11.39 9.72 8.34
C ARG A 9 11.20 8.23 8.65
N LEU A 10 10.00 7.68 8.50
CA LEU A 10 9.71 6.27 8.79
C LEU A 10 10.32 5.28 7.77
N PHE A 11 10.63 5.72 6.55
CA PHE A 11 10.97 4.81 5.46
C PHE A 11 12.47 4.69 5.14
N GLN A 12 13.31 5.63 5.58
CA GLN A 12 14.75 5.56 5.31
C GLN A 12 15.51 4.62 6.27
N ASP A 13 15.08 4.53 7.54
CA ASP A 13 15.78 3.73 8.55
C ASP A 13 15.31 2.27 8.64
N GLY A 14 14.06 1.98 8.25
CA GLY A 14 13.46 0.66 8.47
C GLY A 14 14.15 -0.49 7.74
N ARG A 15 14.55 -0.30 6.48
CA ARG A 15 15.12 -1.40 5.67
C ARG A 15 16.57 -1.75 6.04
N ARG A 16 17.34 -0.81 6.60
CA ARG A 16 18.73 -1.03 7.01
C ARG A 16 18.82 -1.70 8.38
N VAL A 17 17.91 -1.37 9.29
CA VAL A 17 17.84 -1.98 10.63
C VAL A 17 17.41 -3.45 10.56
N LEU A 18 16.51 -3.82 9.64
CA LEU A 18 15.98 -5.18 9.54
C LEU A 18 16.98 -6.23 9.03
N ARG A 19 18.01 -5.84 8.26
CA ARG A 19 19.07 -6.76 7.82
C ARG A 19 19.98 -7.21 8.98
N ARG A 20 20.12 -6.38 10.02
CA ARG A 20 20.92 -6.70 11.23
C ARG A 20 20.31 -7.84 12.07
N PHE A 21 19.02 -8.10 11.91
CA PHE A 21 18.26 -9.12 12.66
C PHE A 21 17.93 -10.38 11.83
N GLY A 22 18.58 -10.59 10.68
CA GLY A 22 18.52 -11.88 9.96
C GLY A 22 17.30 -12.10 9.06
N TYR A 23 16.49 -11.07 8.77
CA TYR A 23 15.37 -11.20 7.84
C TYR A 23 15.86 -11.44 6.40
N ARG A 24 15.69 -12.66 5.88
CA ARG A 24 15.92 -13.03 4.47
C ARG A 24 14.70 -12.75 3.60
N ALA A 25 14.97 -12.31 2.38
CA ALA A 25 14.01 -12.02 1.32
C ALA A 25 13.26 -13.28 0.86
N ARG A 26 12.16 -13.58 1.53
CA ARG A 26 10.93 -14.07 0.91
C ARG A 26 9.84 -13.32 1.66
N PRO A 27 8.97 -12.52 1.02
CA PRO A 27 7.83 -12.02 1.74
C PRO A 27 7.00 -13.28 2.05
N SER A 28 7.10 -13.79 3.29
CA SER A 28 6.03 -14.60 3.84
C SER A 28 4.76 -13.80 3.64
N GLU A 29 3.67 -14.45 3.20
CA GLU A 29 2.40 -13.75 3.12
C GLU A 29 2.17 -12.97 4.43
N PRO A 30 1.72 -11.71 4.35
CA PRO A 30 1.40 -10.94 5.53
C PRO A 30 0.48 -11.74 6.45
N ASP A 31 0.67 -11.62 7.76
CA ASP A 31 -0.34 -12.07 8.72
C ASP A 31 -1.59 -11.21 8.54
N TRP A 32 -2.49 -11.67 7.66
CA TRP A 32 -3.68 -10.94 7.28
C TRP A 32 -4.62 -10.69 8.46
N ALA A 33 -4.64 -11.60 9.45
CA ALA A 33 -5.43 -11.40 10.67
C ALA A 33 -4.92 -10.18 11.44
N ARG A 34 -3.61 -10.09 11.64
CA ARG A 34 -2.97 -8.96 12.33
C ARG A 34 -3.09 -7.65 11.54
N VAL A 35 -3.00 -7.69 10.21
CA VAL A 35 -3.17 -6.49 9.36
C VAL A 35 -4.62 -6.00 9.45
N TRP A 36 -5.59 -6.90 9.35
CA TRP A 36 -7.02 -6.60 9.43
C TRP A 36 -7.40 -5.93 10.75
N ASP A 37 -7.05 -6.58 11.87
CA ASP A 37 -7.42 -6.12 13.21
C ASP A 37 -6.80 -4.73 13.51
N ARG A 38 -5.62 -4.42 12.97
CA ARG A 38 -5.00 -3.09 13.13
C ARG A 38 -5.66 -2.03 12.25
N GLN A 39 -5.93 -2.33 10.99
CA GLN A 39 -6.41 -1.36 10.01
C GLN A 39 -7.85 -0.91 10.28
N LEU A 40 -8.73 -1.82 10.68
CA LEU A 40 -10.15 -1.49 10.84
C LEU A 40 -10.51 -0.94 12.21
N SER A 41 -9.74 -1.27 13.25
CA SER A 41 -9.83 -0.57 14.54
C SER A 41 -9.65 0.94 14.39
N ALA A 42 -8.93 1.40 13.35
CA ALA A 42 -8.75 2.82 13.06
C ALA A 42 -9.92 3.47 12.29
N ARG A 43 -10.88 2.70 11.75
CA ARG A 43 -11.97 3.20 10.90
C ARG A 43 -13.28 3.49 11.64
N GLY A 44 -13.34 3.30 12.96
CA GLY A 44 -14.52 3.63 13.77
C GLY A 44 -15.78 2.79 13.53
N ARG A 45 -15.80 1.91 12.52
CA ARG A 45 -16.84 0.90 12.30
C ARG A 45 -16.58 -0.34 13.14
N ARG A 46 -17.65 -0.93 13.69
CA ARG A 46 -17.59 -2.12 14.54
C ARG A 46 -17.51 -3.39 13.69
N ILE A 47 -16.39 -3.58 13.01
CA ILE A 47 -16.16 -4.75 12.15
C ILE A 47 -15.62 -5.91 12.99
N PRO A 48 -16.09 -7.16 12.80
CA PRO A 48 -15.60 -8.31 13.56
C PRO A 48 -14.10 -8.54 13.37
N ARG A 49 -13.46 -9.18 14.37
CA ARG A 49 -12.07 -9.62 14.24
C ARG A 49 -11.94 -10.60 13.09
N PHE A 50 -10.75 -10.68 12.48
CA PHE A 50 -10.52 -11.57 11.34
C PHE A 50 -10.92 -13.03 11.60
N THR A 51 -10.70 -13.51 12.84
CA THR A 51 -11.06 -14.86 13.27
C THR A 51 -12.57 -15.11 13.37
N GLN A 52 -13.37 -14.05 13.46
CA GLN A 52 -14.84 -14.13 13.56
C GLN A 52 -15.52 -14.06 12.18
N LEU A 53 -14.77 -13.77 11.13
CA LEU A 53 -15.26 -13.70 9.75
C LEU A 53 -15.56 -15.09 9.18
N THR A 54 -16.58 -15.17 8.32
CA THR A 54 -16.81 -16.32 7.44
C THR A 54 -15.66 -16.48 6.43
N ALA A 55 -15.55 -17.64 5.78
CA ALA A 55 -14.51 -17.86 4.78
C ALA A 55 -14.59 -16.86 3.61
N GLU A 56 -15.80 -16.51 3.16
CA GLU A 56 -16.02 -15.52 2.12
C GLU A 56 -15.61 -14.11 2.57
N GLN A 57 -16.03 -13.71 3.77
CA GLN A 57 -15.63 -12.42 4.35
C GLN A 57 -14.11 -12.32 4.54
N ARG A 58 -13.44 -13.41 4.94
CA ARG A 58 -11.97 -13.46 5.04
C ARG A 58 -11.32 -13.29 3.67
N ALA A 59 -11.84 -13.93 2.63
CA ALA A 59 -11.31 -13.78 1.28
C ALA A 59 -11.44 -12.33 0.78
N ALA A 60 -12.61 -11.72 0.99
CA ALA A 60 -12.84 -10.31 0.65
C ALA A 60 -11.95 -9.36 1.47
N ALA A 61 -11.77 -9.62 2.76
CA ALA A 61 -10.89 -8.88 3.65
C ALA A 61 -9.42 -8.93 3.18
N VAL A 62 -8.93 -10.13 2.85
CA VAL A 62 -7.58 -10.33 2.31
C VAL A 62 -7.40 -9.59 1.00
N GLU A 63 -8.37 -9.70 0.09
CA GLU A 63 -8.31 -9.00 -1.19
C GLU A 63 -8.27 -7.49 -1.01
N TYR A 64 -9.15 -6.93 -0.17
CA TYR A 64 -9.15 -5.52 0.19
C TYR A 64 -7.78 -5.04 0.70
N MET A 65 -7.17 -5.79 1.62
CA MET A 65 -5.86 -5.45 2.17
C MET A 65 -4.73 -5.56 1.13
N ARG A 66 -4.78 -6.57 0.25
CA ARG A 66 -3.83 -6.72 -0.87
C ARG A 66 -3.92 -5.54 -1.83
N ARG A 67 -5.13 -5.15 -2.23
CA ARG A 67 -5.35 -4.00 -3.13
C ARG A 67 -4.90 -2.69 -2.51
N ARG A 68 -5.18 -2.49 -1.22
CA ARG A 68 -4.65 -1.34 -0.48
C ARG A 68 -3.12 -1.29 -0.53
N MET A 69 -2.46 -2.40 -0.22
CA MET A 69 -1.00 -2.47 -0.24
C MET A 69 -0.43 -2.24 -1.64
N ALA A 70 -1.08 -2.73 -2.69
CA ALA A 70 -0.68 -2.49 -4.08
C ALA A 70 -0.83 -1.02 -4.46
N ALA A 71 -1.94 -0.36 -4.11
CA ALA A 71 -2.15 1.07 -4.33
C ALA A 71 -1.07 1.91 -3.60
N ASP A 72 -0.81 1.62 -2.32
CA ASP A 72 0.25 2.30 -1.55
C ASP A 72 1.63 2.11 -2.22
N GLN A 73 1.95 0.91 -2.70
CA GLN A 73 3.22 0.64 -3.38
C GLN A 73 3.35 1.41 -4.70
N ASN A 74 2.30 1.46 -5.53
CA ASN A 74 2.31 2.16 -6.80
C ASN A 74 2.32 3.69 -6.63
N LEU A 75 1.64 4.23 -5.62
CA LEU A 75 1.77 5.64 -5.25
C LEU A 75 3.22 6.00 -4.92
N ASN A 76 3.90 5.16 -4.13
CA ASN A 76 5.31 5.35 -3.83
C ASN A 76 6.22 5.32 -5.08
N VAL A 77 5.87 4.55 -6.12
CA VAL A 77 6.60 4.58 -7.40
C VAL A 77 6.39 5.93 -8.09
N CYS A 78 5.14 6.38 -8.19
CA CYS A 78 4.78 7.67 -8.79
C CYS A 78 5.50 8.83 -8.10
N GLU A 79 5.50 8.87 -6.77
CA GLU A 79 6.17 9.93 -5.99
C GLU A 79 7.68 9.97 -6.25
N ARG A 80 8.35 8.81 -6.33
CA ARG A 80 9.78 8.75 -6.63
C ARG A 80 10.11 9.27 -8.04
N LEU A 81 9.27 8.95 -9.01
CA LEU A 81 9.43 9.41 -10.39
C LEU A 81 9.13 10.91 -10.51
N HIS A 82 8.05 11.38 -9.87
CA HIS A 82 7.72 12.80 -9.80
C HIS A 82 8.84 13.62 -9.16
N TYR A 83 9.41 13.14 -8.05
CA TYR A 83 10.58 13.76 -7.45
C TYR A 83 11.77 13.77 -8.41
N SER A 84 12.00 12.70 -9.16
CA SER A 84 13.11 12.63 -10.11
C SER A 84 12.98 13.66 -11.24
N LEU A 85 11.76 13.87 -11.74
CA LEU A 85 11.45 14.93 -12.72
C LEU A 85 11.75 16.32 -12.16
N PHE A 86 11.34 16.60 -10.93
CA PHE A 86 11.59 17.90 -10.30
C PHE A 86 13.08 18.13 -9.99
N ALA A 87 13.79 17.09 -9.54
CA ALA A 87 15.17 17.21 -9.09
C ALA A 87 16.20 17.20 -10.23
N LYS A 88 15.93 16.50 -11.34
CA LYS A 88 16.89 16.32 -12.45
C LYS A 88 16.57 17.19 -13.66
N GLY A 89 15.42 17.86 -13.67
CA GLY A 89 14.90 18.55 -14.84
C GLY A 89 14.04 17.64 -15.72
N ILE A 90 13.35 18.24 -16.68
CA ILE A 90 12.45 17.53 -17.59
C ILE A 90 13.30 16.71 -18.56
N ASP A 91 13.14 15.39 -18.46
CA ASP A 91 13.74 14.37 -19.31
C ASP A 91 12.60 13.50 -19.86
N THR A 92 12.54 13.31 -21.17
CA THR A 92 11.42 12.64 -21.84
C THR A 92 11.23 11.20 -21.36
N ASP A 93 12.31 10.45 -21.13
CA ASP A 93 12.23 9.07 -20.64
C ASP A 93 11.66 9.03 -19.22
N LEU A 94 12.05 9.99 -18.36
CA LEU A 94 11.48 10.11 -17.01
C LEU A 94 10.00 10.51 -17.05
N VAL A 95 9.58 11.35 -18.00
CA VAL A 95 8.17 11.75 -18.16
C VAL A 95 7.34 10.54 -18.58
N GLU A 96 7.78 9.78 -19.57
CA GLU A 96 7.10 8.57 -20.03
C GLU A 96 6.98 7.52 -18.93
N ARG A 97 8.06 7.29 -18.17
CA ARG A 97 8.05 6.36 -17.03
C ARG A 97 7.10 6.82 -15.93
N TYR A 98 7.03 8.12 -15.65
CA TYR A 98 6.08 8.66 -14.68
C TYR A 98 4.63 8.49 -15.16
N ALA A 99 4.35 8.75 -16.44
CA ALA A 99 3.03 8.56 -17.02
C ALA A 99 2.57 7.09 -16.93
N ALA A 100 3.43 6.14 -17.33
CA ALA A 100 3.13 4.72 -17.23
C ALA A 100 2.92 4.26 -15.77
N ALA A 101 3.74 4.74 -14.83
CA ALA A 101 3.56 4.41 -13.41
C ALA A 101 2.25 4.97 -12.85
N ARG A 102 1.83 6.15 -13.33
CA ARG A 102 0.59 6.79 -12.93
C ARG A 102 -0.63 6.02 -13.42
N GLU A 103 -0.62 5.54 -14.66
CA GLU A 103 -1.68 4.68 -15.21
C GLU A 103 -1.87 3.41 -14.36
N VAL A 104 -0.78 2.71 -14.04
CA VAL A 104 -0.83 1.53 -13.16
C VAL A 104 -1.35 1.87 -11.76
N TYR A 105 -0.99 3.03 -11.22
CA TYR A 105 -1.52 3.49 -9.94
C TYR A 105 -3.03 3.79 -10.02
N GLU A 106 -3.50 4.42 -11.09
CA GLU A 106 -4.91 4.72 -11.32
C GLU A 106 -5.74 3.42 -11.36
N GLU A 107 -5.28 2.41 -12.11
CA GLU A 107 -5.91 1.07 -12.12
C GLU A 107 -5.94 0.44 -10.72
N CYS A 108 -4.84 0.53 -9.96
CA CYS A 108 -4.78 0.00 -8.60
C CYS A 108 -5.75 0.71 -7.64
N VAL A 109 -5.96 2.01 -7.79
CA VAL A 109 -6.92 2.78 -7.00
C VAL A 109 -8.35 2.36 -7.31
N GLU A 110 -8.67 2.13 -8.59
CA GLU A 110 -9.98 1.61 -8.96
C GLU A 110 -10.24 0.21 -8.41
N ASP A 111 -9.28 -0.71 -8.54
CA ASP A 111 -9.36 -2.06 -7.97
C ASP A 111 -9.53 -2.01 -6.45
N PHE A 112 -8.83 -1.10 -5.78
CA PHE A 112 -8.99 -0.86 -4.36
C PHE A 112 -10.38 -0.33 -4.01
N GLY A 113 -10.92 0.59 -4.81
CA GLY A 113 -12.29 1.09 -4.69
C GLY A 113 -13.32 -0.04 -4.80
N ARG A 114 -13.23 -0.85 -5.86
CA ARG A 114 -14.09 -2.02 -6.08
C ARG A 114 -14.00 -3.03 -4.94
N ALA A 115 -12.79 -3.33 -4.48
CA ALA A 115 -12.58 -4.24 -3.35
C ALA A 115 -13.19 -3.70 -2.05
N ARG A 116 -13.16 -2.38 -1.85
CA ARG A 116 -13.80 -1.72 -0.70
C ARG A 116 -15.32 -1.85 -0.78
N GLU A 117 -15.93 -1.51 -1.90
CA GLU A 117 -17.39 -1.59 -2.08
C GLU A 117 -17.90 -3.01 -1.86
N ARG A 118 -17.20 -4.01 -2.40
CA ARG A 118 -17.50 -5.41 -2.17
C ARG A 118 -17.43 -5.78 -0.68
N LEU A 119 -16.42 -5.29 0.03
CA LEU A 119 -16.25 -5.55 1.46
C LEU A 119 -17.35 -4.89 2.28
N ASP A 120 -17.67 -3.62 2.01
CA ASP A 120 -18.70 -2.87 2.71
C ASP A 120 -20.08 -3.51 2.51
N ALA A 121 -20.37 -4.05 1.33
CA ALA A 121 -21.61 -4.81 1.08
C ALA A 121 -21.76 -6.08 1.96
N MET A 122 -20.65 -6.62 2.49
CA MET A 122 -20.66 -7.77 3.40
C MET A 122 -20.81 -7.39 4.88
N PHE A 123 -20.71 -6.10 5.21
CA PHE A 123 -20.91 -5.54 6.55
C PHE A 123 -21.79 -4.29 6.48
N PRO A 124 -23.07 -4.43 6.06
CA PRO A 124 -24.01 -3.32 6.13
C PRO A 124 -24.18 -2.87 7.59
N ASP A 125 -24.26 -1.56 7.81
CA ASP A 125 -24.51 -0.97 9.14
C ASP A 125 -25.87 -1.41 9.71
#